data_AF-A0A2J6HBQ4-F1
#
_entry.id   AF-A0A2J6HBQ4-F1
#
_cell.length_a   1.000
_cell.length_b   1.000
_cell.length_c   1.000
_cell.angle_alpha   90.00
_cell.angle_beta   90.00
_cell.angle_gamma   90.00
#
_symmetry.space_group_name_H-M   'P 1'
#
loop_
_entity.id
_entity.type
_entity.pdbx_description
1 polymer ?
#
loop_
_entity_poly.entity_id
_entity_poly.type
_entity_poly.pdbx_seq_one_letter_code
_entity_poly.pdbx_strand_id
1 'polypeptide(L)'
;MKAFAQLFLSLDETNKTNEKVKVLKNYFATVPDTDKMHMLALFTGRRPKRQINATLIRHWAVEASNIPAWLFEESYHVVGDLAETMSLLMPETESSSSKTLTEWIAEINALADKTEAEKKDWLLQSWAMLDSQERFVFNKLLTGSFRIGVSQNLVVKALADVTGIEAPALTHRIMGKWMPENYTFDQLVQVQTASDDISRPYPFFLAYPIQETSERQKSAADVAAA
;
A
#
# COMPACT_ATOMS: atom_id res chain seq x y z
N MET A 1 7.84 -10.59 5.56
CA MET A 1 7.22 -9.53 6.37
C MET A 1 8.30 -8.62 6.91
N LYS A 2 9.28 -9.11 7.67
CA LYS A 2 10.51 -8.39 8.09
C LYS A 2 10.95 -7.23 7.19
N ALA A 3 11.37 -7.53 5.94
CA ALA A 3 11.86 -6.50 5.02
C ALA A 3 10.81 -5.40 4.71
N PHE A 4 9.54 -5.80 4.57
CA PHE A 4 8.44 -4.87 4.29
C PHE A 4 8.04 -4.06 5.52
N ALA A 5 8.03 -4.67 6.70
CA ALA A 5 7.80 -3.97 7.96
C ALA A 5 8.90 -2.93 8.21
N GLN A 6 10.16 -3.30 7.98
CA GLN A 6 11.29 -2.38 8.05
C GLN A 6 11.16 -1.22 7.05
N LEU A 7 10.75 -1.50 5.80
CA LEU A 7 10.47 -0.46 4.80
C LEU A 7 9.41 0.51 5.33
N PHE A 8 8.29 0.01 5.84
CA PHE A 8 7.18 0.82 6.34
C PHE A 8 7.64 1.76 7.45
N LEU A 9 8.34 1.23 8.45
CA LEU A 9 8.83 2.01 9.59
C LEU A 9 9.85 3.05 9.18
N SER A 10 10.85 2.67 8.37
CA SER A 10 11.87 3.61 7.90
C SER A 10 11.28 4.74 7.03
N LEU A 11 10.12 4.54 6.40
CA LEU A 11 9.41 5.59 5.68
C LEU A 11 8.59 6.51 6.60
N ASP A 12 8.10 5.98 7.71
CA ASP A 12 7.30 6.72 8.70
C ASP A 12 8.18 7.58 9.62
N GLU A 13 9.38 7.10 9.97
CA GLU A 13 10.34 7.80 10.84
C GLU A 13 10.96 9.05 10.22
N THR A 14 10.86 9.25 8.90
CA THR A 14 11.50 10.36 8.20
C THR A 14 10.52 11.21 7.40
N ASN A 15 10.67 12.52 7.49
CA ASN A 15 9.96 13.49 6.65
C ASN A 15 10.79 13.96 5.45
N LYS A 16 12.06 13.53 5.33
CA LYS A 16 12.96 13.99 4.26
C LYS A 16 12.73 13.17 3.00
N THR A 17 12.31 13.85 1.93
CA THR A 17 12.04 13.24 0.61
C THR A 17 13.20 12.39 0.09
N ASN A 18 14.44 12.87 0.18
CA ASN A 18 15.61 12.15 -0.30
C ASN A 18 15.91 10.88 0.50
N GLU A 19 15.68 10.90 1.82
CA GLU A 19 15.84 9.70 2.66
C GLU A 19 14.77 8.66 2.31
N LYS A 20 13.50 9.08 2.11
CA LYS A 20 12.44 8.18 1.64
C LYS A 20 12.80 7.51 0.31
N VAL A 21 13.35 8.25 -0.65
CA VAL A 21 13.83 7.70 -1.93
C VAL A 21 14.94 6.68 -1.69
N LYS A 22 15.90 6.97 -0.81
CA LYS A 22 16.99 6.05 -0.46
C LYS A 22 16.48 4.74 0.14
N VAL A 23 15.55 4.82 1.09
CA VAL A 23 14.90 3.65 1.71
C VAL A 23 14.19 2.80 0.66
N LEU A 24 13.42 3.42 -0.24
CA LEU A 24 12.73 2.72 -1.34
C LEU A 24 13.72 2.03 -2.29
N LYS A 25 14.80 2.71 -2.68
CA LYS A 25 15.86 2.13 -3.55
C LYS A 25 16.50 0.90 -2.89
N ASN A 26 16.83 1.01 -1.60
CA ASN A 26 17.39 -0.10 -0.84
C ASN A 26 16.44 -1.30 -0.79
N TYR A 27 15.14 -1.05 -0.62
CA TYR A 27 14.15 -2.12 -0.66
C TYR A 27 14.10 -2.80 -2.04
N PHE A 28 14.01 -2.04 -3.13
CA PHE A 28 14.03 -2.58 -4.50
C PHE A 28 15.31 -3.35 -4.84
N ALA A 29 16.44 -3.06 -4.19
CA ALA A 29 17.69 -3.76 -4.41
C ALA A 29 17.80 -5.08 -3.63
N THR A 30 17.08 -5.22 -2.52
CA THR A 30 17.29 -6.32 -1.55
C THR A 30 16.23 -7.41 -1.60
N VAL A 31 14.99 -7.09 -1.99
CA VAL A 31 13.89 -8.06 -2.00
C VAL A 31 13.72 -8.78 -3.34
N PRO A 32 13.11 -9.97 -3.37
CA PRO A 32 12.71 -10.65 -4.61
C PRO A 32 11.74 -9.81 -5.45
N ASP A 33 11.73 -10.03 -6.75
CA ASP A 33 10.89 -9.30 -7.70
C ASP A 33 9.38 -9.41 -7.41
N THR A 34 8.94 -10.55 -6.87
CA THR A 34 7.55 -10.73 -6.43
C THR A 34 7.18 -9.77 -5.31
N ASP A 35 8.05 -9.59 -4.31
CA ASP A 35 7.86 -8.64 -3.21
C ASP A 35 7.91 -7.18 -3.69
N LYS A 36 8.73 -6.88 -4.71
CA LYS A 36 8.72 -5.56 -5.36
C LYS A 36 7.36 -5.27 -6.00
N MET A 37 6.80 -6.24 -6.73
CA MET A 37 5.49 -6.09 -7.39
C MET A 37 4.35 -5.94 -6.39
N HIS A 38 4.34 -6.75 -5.32
CA HIS A 38 3.35 -6.60 -4.26
C HIS A 38 3.47 -5.27 -3.51
N MET A 39 4.70 -4.82 -3.23
CA MET A 39 4.91 -3.48 -2.65
C MET A 39 4.39 -2.39 -3.57
N LEU A 40 4.73 -2.42 -4.86
CA LEU A 40 4.24 -1.46 -5.86
C LEU A 40 2.71 -1.44 -5.91
N ALA A 41 2.06 -2.60 -5.86
CA ALA A 41 0.61 -2.69 -5.85
C ALA A 41 0.02 -1.99 -4.61
N LEU A 42 0.56 -2.25 -3.42
CA LEU A 42 0.08 -1.63 -2.18
C LEU A 42 0.27 -0.10 -2.18
N PHE A 43 1.42 0.39 -2.65
CA PHE A 43 1.74 1.82 -2.68
C PHE A 43 1.01 2.58 -3.79
N THR A 44 0.54 1.88 -4.83
CA THR A 44 -0.28 2.45 -5.92
C THR A 44 -1.79 2.28 -5.69
N GLY A 45 -2.18 1.79 -4.49
CA GLY A 45 -3.57 1.66 -4.09
C GLY A 45 -4.27 0.38 -4.54
N ARG A 46 -3.55 -0.56 -5.17
CA ARG A 46 -4.04 -1.90 -5.56
C ARG A 46 -3.95 -2.84 -4.36
N ARG A 47 -4.88 -2.69 -3.43
CA ARG A 47 -4.91 -3.50 -2.19
C ARG A 47 -5.59 -4.85 -2.43
N PRO A 48 -5.14 -5.93 -1.77
CA PRO A 48 -5.84 -7.21 -1.80
C PRO A 48 -7.24 -7.08 -1.20
N LYS A 49 -8.14 -7.97 -1.62
CA LYS A 49 -9.51 -8.01 -1.11
C LYS A 49 -9.50 -8.41 0.37
N ARG A 50 -10.31 -7.76 1.20
CA ARG A 50 -10.48 -8.12 2.61
C ARG A 50 -11.18 -9.46 2.73
N GLN A 51 -10.49 -10.46 3.30
CA GLN A 51 -11.04 -11.81 3.50
C GLN A 51 -11.61 -12.06 4.90
N ILE A 52 -11.23 -11.21 5.86
CA ILE A 52 -11.72 -11.23 7.24
C ILE A 52 -12.37 -9.88 7.54
N ASN A 53 -13.52 -9.91 8.21
CA ASN A 53 -14.20 -8.70 8.67
C ASN A 53 -13.40 -8.03 9.79
N ALA A 54 -13.23 -6.71 9.73
CA ALA A 54 -12.55 -5.92 10.76
C ALA A 54 -13.18 -6.08 12.16
N THR A 55 -14.48 -6.29 12.28
CA THR A 55 -15.16 -6.57 13.55
C THR A 55 -14.70 -7.90 14.16
N LEU A 56 -14.54 -8.93 13.33
CA LEU A 56 -14.04 -10.23 13.78
C LEU A 56 -12.58 -10.13 14.21
N ILE A 57 -11.74 -9.45 13.41
CA ILE A 57 -10.33 -9.19 13.76
C ILE A 57 -10.24 -8.51 15.13
N ARG A 58 -11.02 -7.45 15.36
CA ARG A 58 -11.08 -6.75 16.65
C ARG A 58 -11.48 -7.69 17.78
N HIS A 59 -12.55 -8.47 17.58
CA HIS A 59 -13.05 -9.38 18.61
C HIS A 59 -11.99 -10.42 18.99
N TRP A 60 -11.36 -11.07 18.01
CA TRP A 60 -10.31 -12.04 18.26
C TRP A 60 -9.06 -11.39 18.87
N ALA A 61 -8.79 -10.12 18.57
CA ALA A 61 -7.70 -9.40 19.20
C ALA A 61 -7.95 -9.10 20.69
N VAL A 62 -9.17 -8.74 21.05
CA VAL A 62 -9.57 -8.58 22.46
C VAL A 62 -9.39 -9.90 23.20
N GLU A 63 -9.83 -11.01 22.63
CA GLU A 63 -9.65 -12.35 23.23
C GLU A 63 -8.17 -12.72 23.39
N ALA A 64 -7.37 -12.51 22.34
CA ALA A 64 -5.95 -12.90 22.31
C ALA A 64 -5.05 -12.02 23.19
N SER A 65 -5.43 -10.76 23.42
CA SER A 65 -4.69 -9.83 24.30
C SER A 65 -4.82 -10.17 25.79
N ASN A 66 -5.77 -11.03 26.17
CA ASN A 66 -6.01 -11.43 27.57
C ASN A 66 -6.20 -10.25 28.54
N ILE A 67 -6.81 -9.16 28.05
CA ILE A 67 -7.20 -8.00 28.85
C ILE A 67 -8.72 -7.80 28.80
N PRO A 68 -9.32 -7.12 29.79
CA PRO A 68 -10.73 -6.76 29.73
C PRO A 68 -11.06 -5.91 28.50
N ALA A 69 -12.22 -6.18 27.87
CA ALA A 69 -12.64 -5.48 26.66
C ALA A 69 -12.67 -3.94 26.82
N TRP A 70 -13.07 -3.44 27.98
CA TRP A 70 -13.07 -1.99 28.25
C TRP A 70 -11.66 -1.38 28.17
N LEU A 71 -10.63 -2.10 28.62
CA LEU A 71 -9.25 -1.60 28.59
C LEU A 71 -8.68 -1.59 27.17
N PHE A 72 -9.09 -2.57 26.34
CA PHE A 72 -8.77 -2.57 24.92
C PHE A 72 -9.37 -1.33 24.22
N GLU A 73 -10.65 -1.02 24.50
CA GLU A 73 -11.31 0.14 23.88
C GLU A 73 -10.71 1.47 24.36
N GLU A 74 -10.39 1.61 25.65
CA GLU A 74 -9.66 2.79 26.16
C GLU A 74 -8.29 2.93 25.50
N SER A 75 -7.55 1.83 25.32
CA SER A 75 -6.27 1.84 24.60
C SER A 75 -6.44 2.26 23.15
N TYR A 76 -7.47 1.76 22.47
CA TYR A 76 -7.81 2.16 21.11
C TYR A 76 -8.15 3.65 21.00
N HIS A 77 -8.86 4.21 21.99
CA HIS A 77 -9.17 5.64 22.00
C HIS A 77 -7.94 6.53 22.14
N VAL A 78 -6.93 6.09 22.88
CA VAL A 78 -5.65 6.80 23.04
C VAL A 78 -4.79 6.71 21.77
N VAL A 79 -4.67 5.50 21.19
CA VAL A 79 -3.81 5.25 20.03
C VAL A 79 -4.44 5.77 18.72
N GLY A 80 -5.77 5.62 18.57
CA GLY A 80 -6.50 6.06 17.38
C GLY A 80 -6.36 5.15 16.15
N ASP A 81 -5.57 4.07 16.24
CA ASP A 81 -5.37 3.09 15.18
C ASP A 81 -5.52 1.66 15.68
N LEU A 82 -6.43 0.89 15.08
CA LEU A 82 -6.72 -0.48 15.50
C LEU A 82 -5.52 -1.40 15.25
N ALA A 83 -4.82 -1.25 14.12
CA ALA A 83 -3.68 -2.10 13.81
C ALA A 83 -2.54 -1.92 14.82
N GLU A 84 -2.29 -0.67 15.21
CA GLU A 84 -1.28 -0.30 16.19
C GLU A 84 -1.68 -0.76 17.60
N THR A 85 -2.92 -0.50 17.98
CA THR A 85 -3.48 -0.95 19.27
C THR A 85 -3.31 -2.46 19.43
N MET A 86 -3.68 -3.24 18.41
CA MET A 86 -3.51 -4.70 18.43
C MET A 86 -2.04 -5.11 18.52
N SER A 87 -1.13 -4.48 17.78
CA SER A 87 0.30 -4.83 17.85
C SER A 87 0.95 -4.51 19.20
N LEU A 88 0.43 -3.53 19.93
CA LEU A 88 0.93 -3.13 21.24
C LEU A 88 0.37 -4.00 22.38
N LEU A 89 -0.90 -4.39 22.29
CA LEU A 89 -1.59 -5.12 23.36
C LEU A 89 -1.44 -6.64 23.28
N MET A 90 -1.03 -7.16 22.13
CA MET A 90 -0.83 -8.59 21.96
C MET A 90 0.43 -9.07 22.71
N PRO A 91 0.41 -10.28 23.28
CA PRO A 91 1.57 -10.86 23.96
C PRO A 91 2.83 -10.85 23.09
N GLU A 92 4.00 -10.78 23.72
CA GLU A 92 5.27 -10.98 23.01
C GLU A 92 5.30 -12.37 22.38
N THR A 93 5.97 -12.48 21.23
CA THR A 93 6.17 -13.77 20.57
C THR A 93 7.58 -14.28 20.80
N GLU A 94 7.70 -15.59 21.06
CA GLU A 94 8.98 -16.31 21.07
C GLU A 94 9.33 -16.89 19.70
N SER A 95 8.40 -16.85 18.74
CA SER A 95 8.55 -17.39 17.39
C SER A 95 8.79 -16.29 16.38
N SER A 96 9.42 -16.62 15.26
CA SER A 96 9.56 -15.69 14.14
C SER A 96 9.32 -16.37 12.80
N SER A 97 8.70 -15.64 11.87
CA SER A 97 8.48 -16.08 10.51
C SER A 97 9.57 -15.57 9.57
N SER A 98 9.92 -16.37 8.56
CA SER A 98 10.73 -15.95 7.41
C SER A 98 9.88 -15.63 6.17
N LYS A 99 8.55 -15.77 6.25
CA LYS A 99 7.65 -15.55 5.11
C LYS A 99 7.77 -14.13 4.59
N THR A 100 7.88 -13.99 3.27
CA THR A 100 7.94 -12.75 2.47
C THR A 100 6.60 -12.02 2.43
N LEU A 101 6.56 -10.79 1.88
CA LEU A 101 5.28 -10.07 1.69
C LEU A 101 4.34 -10.85 0.78
N THR A 102 4.88 -11.40 -0.31
CA THR A 102 4.16 -12.19 -1.30
C THR A 102 3.47 -13.40 -0.66
N GLU A 103 4.19 -14.17 0.15
CA GLU A 103 3.65 -15.35 0.82
C GLU A 103 2.50 -15.00 1.77
N TRP A 104 2.63 -13.91 2.54
CA TRP A 104 1.55 -13.46 3.41
C TRP A 104 0.32 -13.01 2.62
N ILE A 105 0.48 -12.28 1.51
CA ILE A 105 -0.65 -11.87 0.67
C ILE A 105 -1.32 -13.10 0.04
N ALA A 106 -0.54 -14.08 -0.42
CA ALA A 106 -1.06 -15.33 -0.96
C ALA A 106 -1.89 -16.10 0.07
N GLU A 107 -1.40 -16.23 1.31
CA GLU A 107 -2.14 -16.87 2.41
C GLU A 107 -3.42 -16.10 2.74
N ILE A 108 -3.35 -14.76 2.84
CA ILE A 108 -4.54 -13.92 3.05
C ILE A 108 -5.57 -14.20 1.97
N ASN A 109 -5.18 -14.20 0.69
CA ASN A 109 -6.09 -14.43 -0.42
C ASN A 109 -6.73 -15.84 -0.38
N ALA A 110 -5.98 -16.86 0.05
CA ALA A 110 -6.47 -18.23 0.19
C ALA A 110 -7.55 -18.39 1.29
N LEU A 111 -7.72 -17.42 2.18
CA LEU A 111 -8.78 -17.44 3.19
C LEU A 111 -10.18 -17.23 2.61
N ALA A 112 -10.32 -16.82 1.35
CA ALA A 112 -11.63 -16.56 0.74
C ALA A 112 -12.61 -17.73 0.93
N ASP A 113 -12.13 -18.97 0.80
CA ASP A 113 -12.92 -20.20 0.83
C ASP A 113 -12.97 -20.87 2.22
N LYS A 114 -12.43 -20.20 3.26
CA LYS A 114 -12.31 -20.75 4.61
C LYS A 114 -13.47 -20.37 5.52
N THR A 115 -13.78 -21.26 6.45
CA THR A 115 -14.75 -21.00 7.53
C THR A 115 -14.24 -19.93 8.49
N GLU A 116 -15.13 -19.33 9.27
CA GLU A 116 -14.75 -18.34 10.27
C GLU A 116 -13.78 -18.91 11.33
N ALA A 117 -13.99 -20.16 11.75
CA ALA A 117 -13.12 -20.84 12.70
C ALA A 117 -11.71 -21.06 12.14
N GLU A 118 -11.59 -21.50 10.89
CA GLU A 118 -10.28 -21.65 10.22
C GLU A 118 -9.58 -20.29 10.05
N LYS A 119 -10.32 -19.23 9.72
CA LYS A 119 -9.78 -17.86 9.61
C LYS A 119 -9.25 -17.35 10.95
N LYS A 120 -9.98 -17.61 12.03
CA LYS A 120 -9.58 -17.26 13.40
C LYS A 120 -8.28 -17.97 13.78
N ASP A 121 -8.23 -19.29 13.60
CA ASP A 121 -7.05 -20.10 13.93
C ASP A 121 -5.82 -19.64 13.14
N TRP A 122 -5.96 -19.45 11.82
CA TRP A 122 -4.87 -18.92 10.98
C TRP A 122 -4.40 -17.53 11.46
N LEU A 123 -5.32 -16.63 11.83
CA LEU A 123 -4.94 -15.29 12.27
C LEU A 123 -4.17 -15.31 13.60
N LEU A 124 -4.63 -16.12 14.56
CA LEU A 124 -3.97 -16.29 15.85
C LEU A 124 -2.56 -16.87 15.68
N GLN A 125 -2.41 -17.90 14.84
CA GLN A 125 -1.11 -18.46 14.50
C GLN A 125 -0.20 -17.44 13.80
N SER A 126 -0.77 -16.62 12.91
CA SER A 126 -0.03 -15.57 12.21
C SER A 126 0.50 -14.52 13.19
N TRP A 127 -0.33 -14.03 14.12
CA TRP A 127 0.12 -13.09 15.16
C TRP A 127 1.19 -13.69 16.07
N ALA A 128 1.09 -14.98 16.38
CA ALA A 128 2.08 -15.69 17.17
C ALA A 128 3.43 -15.85 16.45
N MET A 129 3.55 -15.58 15.15
CA MET A 129 4.81 -15.70 14.40
C MET A 129 5.43 -14.36 13.99
N LEU A 130 4.80 -13.24 14.34
CA LEU A 130 5.19 -11.90 13.93
C LEU A 130 5.57 -11.07 15.16
N ASP A 131 6.65 -10.30 15.07
CA ASP A 131 7.00 -9.35 16.13
C ASP A 131 6.00 -8.16 16.18
N SER A 132 6.16 -7.22 17.12
CA SER A 132 5.24 -6.09 17.27
C SER A 132 5.18 -5.21 16.01
N GLN A 133 6.32 -4.94 15.39
CA GLN A 133 6.44 -4.11 14.19
C GLN A 133 5.83 -4.79 12.97
N GLU A 134 6.12 -6.08 12.80
CA GLU A 134 5.54 -6.89 11.74
C GLU A 134 4.03 -7.03 11.90
N ARG A 135 3.53 -7.26 13.13
CA ARG A 135 2.11 -7.32 13.45
C ARG A 135 1.40 -6.03 13.09
N PHE A 136 2.00 -4.88 13.39
CA PHE A 136 1.43 -3.60 13.05
C PHE A 136 1.16 -3.47 11.54
N VAL A 137 2.19 -3.73 10.73
CA VAL A 137 2.10 -3.61 9.26
C VAL A 137 1.20 -4.69 8.66
N PHE A 138 1.27 -5.91 9.17
CA PHE A 138 0.38 -7.01 8.78
C PHE A 138 -1.09 -6.70 9.08
N ASN A 139 -1.38 -6.14 10.26
CA ASN A 139 -2.72 -5.72 10.63
C ASN A 139 -3.23 -4.55 9.76
N LYS A 140 -2.35 -3.63 9.37
CA LYS A 140 -2.69 -2.56 8.41
C LYS A 140 -3.09 -3.12 7.05
N LEU A 141 -2.39 -4.17 6.59
CA LEU A 141 -2.71 -4.89 5.36
C LEU A 141 -4.08 -5.57 5.46
N LEU A 142 -4.32 -6.34 6.52
CA LEU A 142 -5.58 -7.06 6.75
C LEU A 142 -6.79 -6.13 6.88
N THR A 143 -6.66 -5.07 7.68
CA THR A 143 -7.74 -4.10 7.89
C THR A 143 -7.91 -3.14 6.72
N GLY A 144 -6.96 -3.11 5.78
CA GLY A 144 -6.96 -2.22 4.63
C GLY A 144 -6.82 -0.74 4.97
N SER A 145 -6.34 -0.39 6.18
CA SER A 145 -6.04 0.99 6.60
C SER A 145 -4.60 1.40 6.23
N PHE A 146 -4.20 1.10 5.00
CA PHE A 146 -2.80 1.20 4.57
C PHE A 146 -2.45 2.61 4.10
N ARG A 147 -1.95 3.46 5.00
CA ARG A 147 -1.45 4.82 4.69
C ARG A 147 0.01 4.91 5.15
N ILE A 148 0.92 5.23 4.23
CA ILE A 148 2.38 5.22 4.47
C ILE A 148 2.99 6.62 4.35
N GLY A 149 2.20 7.64 3.97
CA GLY A 149 2.74 8.99 3.79
C GLY A 149 3.80 9.10 2.67
N VAL A 150 3.72 8.24 1.65
CA VAL A 150 4.58 8.24 0.46
C VAL A 150 3.72 8.43 -0.78
N SER A 151 4.08 9.40 -1.62
CA SER A 151 3.38 9.63 -2.88
C SER A 151 3.81 8.62 -3.94
N GLN A 152 2.90 8.29 -4.85
CA GLN A 152 3.19 7.40 -5.99
C GLN A 152 4.37 7.90 -6.82
N ASN A 153 4.48 9.22 -7.03
CA ASN A 153 5.60 9.84 -7.75
C ASN A 153 6.96 9.55 -7.09
N LEU A 154 7.00 9.45 -5.76
CA LEU A 154 8.24 9.16 -5.04
C LEU A 154 8.67 7.71 -5.24
N VAL A 155 7.71 6.78 -5.25
CA VAL A 155 7.95 5.37 -5.55
C VAL A 155 8.45 5.21 -6.99
N VAL A 156 7.81 5.89 -7.94
CA VAL A 156 8.23 5.87 -9.35
C VAL A 156 9.63 6.45 -9.51
N LYS A 157 9.95 7.57 -8.83
CA LYS A 157 11.30 8.14 -8.84
C LYS A 157 12.34 7.16 -8.31
N ALA A 158 12.07 6.52 -7.18
CA ALA A 158 12.96 5.51 -6.62
C ALA A 158 13.14 4.32 -7.58
N LEU A 159 12.07 3.86 -8.23
CA LEU A 159 12.13 2.79 -9.21
C LEU A 159 12.95 3.19 -10.45
N ALA A 160 12.74 4.40 -10.98
CA ALA A 160 13.51 4.96 -12.10
C ALA A 160 15.01 4.99 -11.80
N ASP A 161 15.39 5.43 -10.60
CA ASP A 161 16.77 5.44 -10.14
C ASP A 161 17.39 4.03 -10.07
N VAL A 162 16.61 3.00 -9.73
CA VAL A 162 17.10 1.61 -9.64
C VAL A 162 17.19 0.95 -11.01
N THR A 163 16.21 1.19 -11.88
CA THR A 163 16.12 0.50 -13.18
C THR A 163 16.78 1.25 -14.33
N GLY A 164 17.10 2.54 -14.15
CA GLY A 164 17.61 3.40 -15.22
C GLY A 164 16.58 3.78 -16.28
N ILE A 165 15.28 3.60 -15.99
CA ILE A 165 14.19 3.91 -16.93
C ILE A 165 13.60 5.26 -16.57
N GLU A 166 13.31 6.06 -17.59
CA GLU A 166 12.67 7.37 -17.44
C GLU A 166 11.37 7.30 -16.62
N ALA A 167 11.28 8.17 -15.61
CA ALA A 167 10.14 8.20 -14.68
C ALA A 167 8.77 8.36 -15.37
N PRO A 168 8.61 9.15 -16.46
CA PRO A 168 7.35 9.20 -17.20
C PRO A 168 6.94 7.85 -17.80
N ALA A 169 7.90 7.08 -18.35
CA ALA A 169 7.64 5.77 -18.92
C ALA A 169 7.20 4.77 -17.83
N LEU A 170 7.88 4.75 -16.68
CA LEU A 170 7.48 3.92 -15.54
C LEU A 170 6.11 4.32 -14.97
N THR A 171 5.83 5.63 -14.89
CA THR A 171 4.52 6.14 -14.45
C THR A 171 3.42 5.57 -15.34
N HIS A 172 3.58 5.68 -16.66
CA HIS A 172 2.62 5.17 -17.63
C HIS A 172 2.38 3.66 -17.47
N ARG A 173 3.44 2.88 -17.26
CA ARG A 173 3.35 1.42 -17.05
C ARG A 173 2.63 1.07 -15.74
N ILE A 174 2.98 1.75 -14.65
CA ILE A 174 2.36 1.56 -13.34
C ILE A 174 0.88 1.91 -13.37
N MET A 175 0.47 2.90 -14.18
CA MET A 175 -0.94 3.24 -14.39
C MET A 175 -1.71 2.21 -15.22
N GLY A 176 -1.02 1.33 -15.97
CA GLY A 176 -1.64 0.29 -16.79
C GLY A 176 -2.37 -0.80 -16.00
N LYS A 177 -3.07 -1.71 -16.69
CA LYS A 177 -3.72 -2.86 -16.05
C LYS A 177 -2.70 -3.97 -15.80
N TRP A 178 -2.43 -4.26 -14.54
CA TRP A 178 -1.51 -5.32 -14.09
C TRP A 178 -1.87 -5.73 -12.66
N MET A 179 -1.60 -6.97 -12.31
CA MET A 179 -1.74 -7.47 -10.94
C MET A 179 -0.46 -8.24 -10.59
N PRO A 180 0.04 -8.19 -9.34
CA PRO A 180 1.25 -8.93 -8.95
C PRO A 180 1.20 -10.42 -9.27
N GLU A 181 0.00 -11.00 -9.30
CA GLU A 181 -0.23 -12.42 -9.57
C GLU A 181 -0.04 -12.82 -11.04
N ASN A 182 -0.15 -11.87 -11.98
CA ASN A 182 -0.12 -12.16 -13.42
C ASN A 182 0.87 -11.28 -14.22
N TYR A 183 1.59 -10.40 -13.55
CA TYR A 183 2.53 -9.47 -14.18
C TYR A 183 3.82 -9.41 -13.39
N THR A 184 4.94 -9.65 -14.06
CA THR A 184 6.27 -9.75 -13.43
C THR A 184 6.97 -8.40 -13.38
N PHE A 185 7.95 -8.27 -12.47
CA PHE A 185 8.80 -7.09 -12.40
C PHE A 185 9.59 -6.87 -13.70
N ASP A 186 10.12 -7.94 -14.29
CA ASP A 186 10.81 -7.87 -15.57
C ASP A 186 9.90 -7.32 -16.67
N GLN A 187 8.65 -7.76 -16.77
CA GLN A 187 7.70 -7.18 -17.75
C GLN A 187 7.44 -5.69 -17.50
N LEU A 188 7.39 -5.26 -16.24
CA LEU A 188 7.22 -3.85 -15.89
C LEU A 188 8.43 -3.00 -16.31
N VAL A 189 9.63 -3.57 -16.22
CA VAL A 189 10.90 -2.88 -16.45
C VAL A 189 11.38 -3.05 -17.90
N GLN A 190 10.94 -4.06 -18.63
CA GLN A 190 11.29 -4.27 -20.04
C GLN A 190 10.99 -3.04 -20.91
N VAL A 191 11.91 -2.71 -21.82
CA VAL A 191 11.69 -1.67 -22.83
C VAL A 191 10.66 -2.20 -23.84
N GLN A 192 9.38 -1.89 -23.63
CA GLN A 192 8.37 -2.24 -24.63
C GLN A 192 8.54 -1.44 -25.91
N THR A 193 8.44 -2.16 -27.03
CA THR A 193 8.34 -1.63 -28.39
C THR A 193 6.95 -1.03 -28.62
N ALA A 194 6.83 -0.08 -29.54
CA ALA A 194 5.68 0.81 -29.79
C ALA A 194 4.29 0.15 -30.04
N SER A 195 4.12 -1.16 -29.95
CA SER A 195 2.87 -1.88 -30.29
C SER A 195 1.83 -1.96 -29.16
N ASP A 196 2.19 -1.68 -27.91
CA ASP A 196 1.29 -1.82 -26.75
C ASP A 196 0.46 -0.55 -26.45
N ASP A 197 0.55 0.44 -27.34
CA ASP A 197 0.25 1.85 -27.08
C ASP A 197 -1.07 2.38 -27.68
N ILE A 198 -1.87 1.53 -28.32
CA ILE A 198 -2.96 2.03 -29.19
C ILE A 198 -4.25 2.36 -28.40
N SER A 199 -4.36 2.06 -27.11
CA SER A 199 -5.65 2.13 -26.40
C SER A 199 -5.59 2.45 -24.91
N ARG A 200 -4.63 3.27 -24.46
CA ARG A 200 -4.57 3.71 -23.05
C ARG A 200 -4.91 5.19 -22.93
N PRO A 201 -5.83 5.59 -22.03
CA PRO A 201 -6.18 7.00 -21.86
C PRO A 201 -4.95 7.76 -21.38
N TYR A 202 -4.54 8.78 -22.13
CA TYR A 202 -3.58 9.76 -21.63
C TYR A 202 -4.19 10.51 -20.44
N PRO A 203 -3.39 10.88 -19.42
CA PRO A 203 -3.86 11.76 -18.36
C PRO A 203 -4.43 13.04 -18.98
N PHE A 204 -5.66 13.40 -18.60
CA PHE A 204 -6.29 14.60 -19.10
C PHE A 204 -5.44 15.82 -18.74
N PHE A 205 -5.11 16.64 -19.74
CA PHE A 205 -4.54 17.95 -19.50
C PHE A 205 -5.63 18.85 -18.91
N LEU A 206 -5.53 19.15 -17.62
CA LEU A 206 -6.50 19.98 -16.93
C LEU A 206 -6.25 21.46 -17.27
N ALA A 207 -7.33 22.20 -17.54
CA ALA A 207 -7.23 23.64 -17.74
C ALA A 207 -6.82 24.34 -16.43
N TYR A 208 -5.92 25.30 -16.54
CA TYR A 208 -5.60 26.18 -15.42
C TYR A 208 -6.75 27.17 -15.20
N PRO A 209 -7.11 27.48 -13.93
CA PRO A 209 -8.08 28.52 -13.65
C PRO A 209 -7.55 29.85 -14.18
N ILE A 210 -8.39 30.57 -14.93
CA ILE A 210 -8.08 31.92 -15.37
C ILE A 210 -8.18 32.83 -14.13
N GLN A 211 -7.07 33.43 -13.70
CA GLN A 211 -7.04 34.31 -12.52
C GLN A 211 -7.74 35.66 -12.78
N GLU A 212 -7.75 36.11 -14.03
CA GLU A 212 -8.36 37.38 -14.45
C GLU A 212 -9.40 37.13 -15.55
N THR A 213 -10.68 37.25 -15.21
CA THR A 213 -11.73 37.40 -16.22
C THR A 213 -11.69 38.84 -16.74
N SER A 214 -11.70 39.05 -18.06
CA SER A 214 -11.80 40.41 -18.59
C SER A 214 -13.06 41.11 -18.07
N GLU A 215 -12.92 42.33 -17.57
CA GLU A 215 -14.08 43.18 -17.20
C GLU A 215 -14.93 43.61 -18.42
N ARG A 216 -14.45 43.30 -19.64
CA ARG A 216 -15.19 43.55 -20.89
C ARG A 216 -16.44 42.67 -20.96
N GLN A 217 -17.57 43.22 -20.55
CA GLN A 217 -18.88 42.74 -20.96
C GLN A 217 -19.12 43.15 -22.42
N LYS A 218 -19.37 42.18 -23.30
CA LYS A 218 -19.89 42.47 -24.64
C LYS A 218 -21.39 42.73 -24.53
N SER A 219 -21.88 43.80 -25.15
CA SER A 219 -23.31 43.99 -25.31
C SER A 219 -23.86 43.01 -26.36
N ALA A 220 -25.18 42.77 -26.38
CA ALA A 220 -25.80 41.91 -27.38
C ALA A 220 -25.52 42.37 -28.83
N ALA A 221 -25.33 43.68 -29.04
CA ALA A 221 -24.94 44.24 -30.33
C ALA A 221 -23.50 43.89 -30.72
N ASP A 222 -22.57 43.85 -29.76
CA ASP A 222 -21.15 43.53 -30.00
C ASP A 222 -20.91 42.03 -30.26
N VAL A 223 -21.82 41.17 -29.80
CA VAL A 223 -21.79 39.73 -30.09
C VAL A 223 -22.37 39.43 -31.48
N ALA A 224 -23.37 40.20 -31.91
CA ALA A 224 -24.01 40.03 -33.22
C ALA A 224 -23.17 40.54 -34.40
N ALA A 225 -22.17 41.40 -34.14
CA ALA A 225 -21.28 41.97 -35.15
C ALA A 225 -19.96 41.20 -35.35
N ALA A 226 -19.75 40.08 -34.64
CA ALA A 226 -18.56 39.22 -34.71
C ALA A 226 -18.89 37.88 -35.38
#